data_AF-A0A3A6Q3R2-F1
#
_entry.id   AF-A0A3A6Q3R2-F1
#
_cell.length_a   1.000
_cell.length_b   1.000
_cell.length_c   1.000
_cell.angle_alpha   90.00
_cell.angle_beta   90.00
_cell.angle_gamma   90.00
#
_symmetry.space_group_name_H-M   'P 1'
#
loop_
_entity.id
_entity.type
_entity.pdbx_description
1 polymer ?
#
loop_
_entity_poly.entity_id
_entity_poly.type
_entity_poly.pdbx_seq_one_letter_code
_entity_poly.pdbx_strand_id
1 'polypeptide(L)'
;MDMEFNALDKLQVGQSRVLTVSEVTALWGETDPQYSPANAIAALQNALPQEEYEGLFPYRIGTQAWHEYSAGKPHYRGDETDYYSYDNLVAAITEVANLKYKVEYREAHPDNNRVFRLDKATKTETLIYQNAAFDSAESEAALIISQTVDFGSFIKEGTDLNRKRELAAFLANIAHETGGGTPASPGFPLAWGLYWNEEISCINTTGIHYVEENDSFPPAPGKSYHGRGPIQLSWNYNYGLISAIIYGTKDKLLQEPEMIVQDGKLAFMTALLFWMTPQPPKPSAHDVMAGSWTPSDTDRAKGLSQPGFGITIMIINGNLEGNLDESDRRIARRVGLYRIIAARMGISTEGEKLNTAGMSPF
;
A
#
# COMPACT_ATOMS: atom_id res chain seq x y z
N MET A 1 35.04 24.52 5.61
CA MET A 1 34.31 25.77 5.38
C MET A 1 32.91 25.48 5.85
N ASP A 2 32.66 25.77 7.13
CA ASP A 2 31.40 25.50 7.79
C ASP A 2 30.33 26.41 7.18
N MET A 3 29.42 25.83 6.40
CA MET A 3 28.16 26.52 6.11
C MET A 3 27.30 26.40 7.35
N GLU A 4 27.05 27.53 8.00
CA GLU A 4 25.95 27.68 8.94
C GLU A 4 24.65 27.25 8.24
N PHE A 5 24.18 26.04 8.54
CA PHE A 5 22.79 25.70 8.30
C PHE A 5 21.97 26.62 9.20
N ASN A 6 21.29 27.62 8.63
CA ASN A 6 20.17 28.24 9.32
C ASN A 6 19.22 27.10 9.72
N ALA A 7 19.10 26.85 11.02
CA ALA A 7 18.24 25.79 11.52
C ALA A 7 16.82 26.09 11.05
N LEU A 8 16.29 25.26 10.16
CA LEU A 8 14.93 25.44 9.64
C LEU A 8 13.92 25.36 10.79
N ASP A 9 12.86 26.17 10.72
CA ASP A 9 11.80 26.18 11.73
C ASP A 9 11.21 24.79 11.96
N LYS A 10 10.92 24.47 13.23
CA LYS A 10 10.24 23.23 13.61
C LYS A 10 8.79 23.27 13.15
N LEU A 11 8.36 22.25 12.41
CA LEU A 11 6.97 22.06 12.02
C LEU A 11 6.15 21.45 13.16
N GLN A 12 4.88 21.84 13.26
CA GLN A 12 3.84 21.10 13.99
C GLN A 12 3.10 20.15 13.03
N VAL A 13 2.44 19.13 13.57
CA VAL A 13 1.68 18.16 12.76
C VAL A 13 0.61 18.89 11.94
N GLY A 14 0.60 18.64 10.62
CA GLY A 14 -0.25 19.30 9.63
C GLY A 14 0.33 20.57 9.03
N GLN A 15 1.48 21.07 9.53
CA GLN A 15 2.17 22.21 8.92
C GLN A 15 3.09 21.78 7.79
N SER A 16 3.20 22.66 6.79
CA SER A 16 4.03 22.47 5.61
C SER A 16 5.04 23.59 5.44
N ARG A 17 6.13 23.29 4.74
CA ARG A 17 7.09 24.28 4.23
C ARG A 17 7.52 23.94 2.82
N VAL A 18 7.81 24.96 2.01
CA VAL A 18 8.39 24.80 0.68
C VAL A 18 9.90 24.87 0.80
N LEU A 19 10.58 23.83 0.34
CA LEU A 19 12.02 23.70 0.39
C LEU A 19 12.68 24.15 -0.92
N THR A 20 13.85 24.74 -0.81
CA THR A 20 14.80 24.87 -1.92
C THR A 20 15.33 23.50 -2.35
N VAL A 21 15.92 23.41 -3.54
CA VAL A 21 16.51 22.16 -4.05
C VAL A 21 17.62 21.66 -3.11
N SER A 22 18.47 22.56 -2.60
CA SER A 22 19.54 22.20 -1.66
C SER A 22 19.00 21.66 -0.34
N GLU A 23 17.89 22.21 0.18
CA GLU A 23 17.26 21.72 1.40
C GLU A 23 16.60 20.36 1.18
N VAL A 24 15.96 20.12 0.03
CA VAL A 24 15.47 18.78 -0.33
C VAL A 24 16.61 17.78 -0.31
N THR A 25 17.71 18.06 -1.02
CA THR A 25 18.88 17.16 -1.03
C THR A 25 19.42 16.90 0.37
N ALA A 26 19.54 17.94 1.20
CA ALA A 26 20.07 17.81 2.55
C ALA A 26 19.16 17.01 3.51
N LEU A 27 17.83 17.18 3.40
CA LEU A 27 16.87 16.60 4.35
C LEU A 27 16.26 15.27 3.90
N TRP A 28 16.23 15.01 2.59
CA TRP A 28 15.55 13.88 1.95
C TRP A 28 16.47 13.04 1.08
N GLY A 29 17.74 13.42 0.94
CA GLY A 29 18.64 12.89 -0.08
C GLY A 29 18.29 13.41 -1.47
N GLU A 30 19.12 13.05 -2.46
CA GLU A 30 18.85 13.39 -3.86
C GLU A 30 17.52 12.78 -4.33
N THR A 31 16.78 13.53 -5.15
CA THR A 31 15.64 12.97 -5.87
C THR A 31 16.16 12.18 -7.06
N ASP A 32 16.04 10.86 -7.03
CA ASP A 32 16.47 10.01 -8.14
C ASP A 32 15.54 10.23 -9.36
N PRO A 33 16.06 10.69 -10.52
CA PRO A 33 15.26 10.85 -11.73
C PRO A 33 14.60 9.54 -12.20
N GLN A 34 15.17 8.38 -11.87
CA GLN A 34 14.57 7.07 -12.14
C GLN A 34 13.24 6.90 -11.41
N TYR A 35 13.04 7.57 -10.29
CA TYR A 35 11.80 7.54 -9.50
C TYR A 35 10.82 8.67 -9.85
N SER A 36 11.00 9.32 -11.00
CA SER A 36 10.02 10.27 -11.53
C SER A 36 8.70 9.59 -11.98
N PRO A 37 7.57 10.32 -12.02
CA PRO A 37 6.31 9.80 -12.53
C PRO A 37 6.41 9.23 -13.95
N ALA A 38 7.10 9.92 -14.86
CA ALA A 38 7.27 9.45 -16.23
C ALA A 38 7.95 8.07 -16.29
N ASN A 39 9.00 7.87 -15.51
CA ASN A 39 9.71 6.59 -15.43
C ASN A 39 8.91 5.52 -14.68
N ALA A 40 8.09 5.89 -13.70
CA ALA A 40 7.19 4.95 -13.02
C ALA A 40 6.11 4.40 -13.97
N ILE A 41 5.49 5.26 -14.77
CA ILE A 41 4.52 4.86 -15.80
C ILE A 41 5.17 3.97 -16.85
N ALA A 42 6.36 4.35 -17.35
CA ALA A 42 7.08 3.57 -18.33
C ALA A 42 7.44 2.17 -17.79
N ALA A 43 7.82 2.06 -16.52
CA ALA A 43 8.07 0.76 -15.88
C ALA A 43 6.81 -0.10 -15.83
N LEU A 44 5.65 0.45 -15.45
CA LEU A 44 4.38 -0.29 -15.45
C LEU A 44 4.03 -0.75 -16.86
N GLN A 45 4.01 0.16 -17.84
CA GLN A 45 3.59 -0.15 -19.21
C GLN A 45 4.48 -1.20 -19.87
N ASN A 46 5.78 -1.23 -19.55
CA ASN A 46 6.70 -2.26 -20.02
C ASN A 46 6.49 -3.61 -19.31
N ALA A 47 6.18 -3.60 -18.01
CA ALA A 47 6.02 -4.82 -17.22
C ALA A 47 4.63 -5.45 -17.38
N LEU A 48 3.60 -4.64 -17.62
CA LEU A 48 2.21 -5.03 -17.76
C LEU A 48 1.49 -4.08 -18.72
N PRO A 49 1.51 -4.35 -20.02
CA PRO A 49 0.70 -3.62 -20.99
C PRO A 49 -0.79 -3.69 -20.65
N GLN A 50 -1.55 -2.68 -21.09
CA GLN A 50 -3.00 -2.58 -20.82
C GLN A 50 -3.77 -3.85 -21.20
N GLU A 51 -3.51 -4.42 -22.39
CA GLU A 51 -4.18 -5.63 -22.86
C GLU A 51 -3.95 -6.82 -21.90
N GLU A 52 -2.74 -6.96 -21.35
CA GLU A 52 -2.42 -8.01 -20.38
C GLU A 52 -3.13 -7.77 -19.04
N TYR A 53 -3.19 -6.51 -18.57
CA TYR A 53 -3.95 -6.15 -17.37
C TYR A 53 -5.44 -6.48 -17.54
N GLU A 54 -6.04 -6.08 -18.66
CA GLU A 54 -7.45 -6.33 -18.96
C GLU A 54 -7.73 -7.84 -19.08
N GLY A 55 -6.81 -8.59 -19.67
CA GLY A 55 -6.89 -10.04 -19.78
C GLY A 55 -6.70 -10.80 -18.46
N LEU A 56 -6.03 -10.19 -17.47
CA LEU A 56 -5.91 -10.73 -16.11
C LEU A 56 -7.19 -10.51 -15.30
N PHE A 57 -7.86 -9.39 -15.50
CA PHE A 57 -9.04 -8.97 -14.71
C PHE A 57 -10.26 -8.67 -15.59
N PRO A 58 -10.77 -9.64 -16.37
CA PRO A 58 -11.87 -9.41 -17.31
C PRO A 58 -13.21 -9.10 -16.62
N TYR A 59 -13.40 -9.60 -15.39
CA TYR A 59 -14.64 -9.44 -14.61
C TYR A 59 -14.55 -8.37 -13.51
N ARG A 60 -13.55 -7.48 -13.56
CA ARG A 60 -13.40 -6.40 -12.57
C ARG A 60 -14.59 -5.44 -12.59
N ILE A 61 -14.82 -4.77 -11.47
CA ILE A 61 -15.98 -3.88 -11.29
C ILE A 61 -16.07 -2.80 -12.37
N GLY A 62 -17.25 -2.72 -13.00
CA GLY A 62 -17.54 -1.76 -14.08
C GLY A 62 -17.16 -2.19 -15.50
N THR A 63 -16.58 -3.38 -15.70
CA THR A 63 -16.46 -3.92 -17.07
C THR A 63 -17.82 -4.38 -17.60
N GLN A 64 -17.93 -4.51 -18.92
CA GLN A 64 -19.12 -5.09 -19.55
C GLN A 64 -19.48 -6.46 -18.94
N ALA A 65 -18.48 -7.35 -18.78
CA ALA A 65 -18.70 -8.68 -18.21
C ALA A 65 -19.16 -8.61 -16.73
N TRP A 66 -18.67 -7.62 -15.97
CA TRP A 66 -19.17 -7.37 -14.62
C TRP A 66 -20.63 -6.92 -14.63
N HIS A 67 -21.03 -6.02 -15.52
CA HIS A 67 -22.43 -5.58 -15.61
C HIS A 67 -23.36 -6.74 -15.99
N GLU A 68 -22.98 -7.53 -17.00
CA GLU A 68 -23.75 -8.70 -17.44
C GLU A 68 -23.95 -9.71 -16.30
N TYR A 69 -22.90 -9.98 -15.53
CA TYR A 69 -22.98 -10.92 -14.40
C TYR A 69 -23.67 -10.35 -13.16
N SER A 70 -23.50 -9.05 -12.90
CA SER A 70 -24.01 -8.41 -11.69
C SER A 70 -25.45 -7.94 -11.82
N ALA A 71 -25.97 -7.79 -13.05
CA ALA A 71 -27.34 -7.37 -13.30
C ALA A 71 -28.36 -8.12 -12.41
N GLY A 72 -29.18 -7.34 -11.69
CA GLY A 72 -30.21 -7.88 -10.80
C GLY A 72 -29.73 -8.37 -9.42
N LYS A 73 -28.43 -8.30 -9.11
CA LYS A 73 -27.90 -8.61 -7.78
C LYS A 73 -27.98 -7.39 -6.85
N PRO A 74 -28.06 -7.59 -5.51
CA PRO A 74 -28.25 -6.49 -4.56
C PRO A 74 -27.16 -5.41 -4.58
N HIS A 75 -25.94 -5.77 -4.99
CA HIS A 75 -24.79 -4.86 -5.05
C HIS A 75 -24.63 -4.15 -6.41
N TYR A 76 -25.49 -4.43 -7.39
CA TYR A 76 -25.35 -3.88 -8.74
C TYR A 76 -25.66 -2.39 -8.78
N ARG A 77 -24.77 -1.63 -9.42
CA ARG A 77 -24.92 -0.21 -9.72
C ARG A 77 -24.82 -0.05 -11.23
N GLY A 78 -25.89 0.47 -11.85
CA GLY A 78 -26.01 0.55 -13.32
C GLY A 78 -25.11 1.61 -13.95
N ASP A 79 -24.67 2.57 -13.15
CA ASP A 79 -23.76 3.67 -13.47
C ASP A 79 -22.30 3.38 -13.08
N GLU A 80 -21.99 2.16 -12.62
CA GLU A 80 -20.62 1.76 -12.27
C GLU A 80 -19.74 1.89 -13.52
N THR A 81 -18.72 2.75 -13.46
CA THR A 81 -17.67 2.82 -14.48
C THR A 81 -16.61 1.76 -14.22
N ASP A 82 -15.71 1.49 -15.18
CA ASP A 82 -14.52 0.64 -14.97
C ASP A 82 -13.61 1.22 -13.88
N TYR A 83 -13.95 0.90 -12.63
CA TYR A 83 -13.43 1.54 -11.43
C TYR A 83 -11.98 1.14 -11.20
N TYR A 84 -11.66 -0.13 -11.42
CA TYR A 84 -10.28 -0.61 -11.45
C TYR A 84 -9.71 -0.63 -12.88
N SER A 85 -9.94 0.41 -13.67
CA SER A 85 -9.36 0.53 -15.00
C SER A 85 -7.83 0.62 -14.97
N TYR A 86 -7.20 0.24 -16.09
CA TYR A 86 -5.76 0.41 -16.27
C TYR A 86 -5.36 1.90 -16.19
N ASP A 87 -6.21 2.80 -16.71
CA ASP A 87 -6.00 4.25 -16.64
C ASP A 87 -5.98 4.76 -15.19
N ASN A 88 -6.87 4.27 -14.32
CA ASN A 88 -6.85 4.61 -12.90
C ASN A 88 -5.59 4.09 -12.20
N LEU A 89 -5.10 2.89 -12.57
CA LEU A 89 -3.82 2.37 -12.05
C LEU A 89 -2.64 3.24 -12.51
N VAL A 90 -2.57 3.60 -13.79
CA VAL A 90 -1.54 4.51 -14.34
C VAL A 90 -1.59 5.86 -13.65
N ALA A 91 -2.77 6.46 -13.49
CA ALA A 91 -2.94 7.74 -12.81
C ALA A 91 -2.53 7.67 -11.34
N ALA A 92 -2.84 6.58 -10.64
CA ALA A 92 -2.44 6.38 -9.25
C ALA A 92 -0.92 6.26 -9.11
N ILE A 93 -0.26 5.45 -9.95
CA ILE A 93 1.21 5.34 -9.97
C ILE A 93 1.86 6.69 -10.27
N THR A 94 1.30 7.45 -11.21
CA THR A 94 1.78 8.80 -11.56
C THR A 94 1.75 9.73 -10.35
N GLU A 95 0.63 9.74 -9.62
CA GLU A 95 0.43 10.61 -8.47
C GLU A 95 1.34 10.20 -7.29
N VAL A 96 1.34 8.91 -6.91
CA VAL A 96 2.18 8.45 -5.78
C VAL A 96 3.66 8.57 -6.09
N ALA A 97 4.08 8.43 -7.36
CA ALA A 97 5.48 8.61 -7.74
C ALA A 97 6.01 10.04 -7.52
N ASN A 98 5.15 11.02 -7.26
CA ASN A 98 5.56 12.37 -6.84
C ASN A 98 5.76 12.52 -5.34
N LEU A 99 5.47 11.48 -4.55
CA LEU A 99 5.52 11.53 -3.09
C LEU A 99 6.75 10.81 -2.57
N LYS A 100 7.38 11.37 -1.53
CA LYS A 100 8.27 10.64 -0.63
C LYS A 100 7.69 10.63 0.78
N TYR A 101 8.06 9.61 1.53
CA TYR A 101 7.69 9.39 2.92
C TYR A 101 8.96 9.19 3.73
N LYS A 102 9.05 9.82 4.90
CA LYS A 102 10.20 9.64 5.79
C LYS A 102 9.71 9.44 7.20
N VAL A 103 10.16 8.37 7.83
CA VAL A 103 10.00 8.16 9.28
C VAL A 103 11.31 8.43 9.96
N GLU A 104 11.23 9.17 11.06
CA GLU A 104 12.33 9.44 11.97
C GLU A 104 11.99 8.85 13.33
N TYR A 105 12.90 8.06 13.89
CA TYR A 105 12.77 7.40 15.18
C TYR A 105 13.89 7.86 16.12
N ARG A 106 13.62 7.90 17.43
CA ARG A 106 14.66 8.04 18.45
C ARG A 106 15.34 6.69 18.65
N GLU A 107 16.65 6.59 18.45
CA GLU A 107 17.38 5.32 18.51
C GLU A 107 17.15 4.54 19.81
N ALA A 108 17.17 5.24 20.96
CA ALA A 108 16.92 4.65 22.27
C ALA A 108 15.43 4.35 22.55
N HIS A 109 14.52 4.91 21.76
CA HIS A 109 13.07 4.85 21.94
C HIS A 109 12.37 4.73 20.57
N PRO A 110 12.43 3.56 19.91
CA PRO A 110 11.93 3.40 18.54
C PRO A 110 10.41 3.61 18.40
N ASP A 111 9.63 3.58 19.48
CA ASP A 111 8.20 3.95 19.41
C ASP A 111 7.99 5.48 19.36
N ASN A 112 9.00 6.25 19.76
CA ASN A 112 9.00 7.70 19.70
C ASN A 112 9.46 8.10 18.30
N ASN A 113 8.48 8.23 17.41
CA ASN A 113 8.72 8.53 16.00
C ASN A 113 7.92 9.72 15.50
N ARG A 114 8.34 10.25 14.35
CA ARG A 114 7.62 11.25 13.58
C ARG A 114 7.75 10.96 12.10
N VAL A 115 6.78 11.43 11.33
CA VAL A 115 6.65 11.10 9.92
C VAL A 115 6.45 12.36 9.11
N PHE A 116 7.20 12.47 8.03
CA PHE A 116 7.05 13.52 7.04
C PHE A 116 6.61 12.93 5.69
N ARG A 117 5.91 13.76 4.91
CA ARG A 117 5.81 13.57 3.46
C ARG A 117 6.54 14.71 2.72
N LEU A 118 7.01 14.41 1.52
CA LEU A 118 7.48 15.41 0.56
C LEU A 118 6.70 15.24 -0.74
N ASP A 119 6.09 16.31 -1.22
CA ASP A 119 5.67 16.44 -2.61
C ASP A 119 6.88 16.91 -3.44
N LYS A 120 7.41 16.05 -4.31
CA LYS A 120 8.64 16.31 -5.09
C LYS A 120 8.46 17.44 -6.11
N ALA A 121 7.26 17.58 -6.68
CA ALA A 121 6.98 18.57 -7.70
C ALA A 121 7.02 19.98 -7.10
N THR A 122 6.28 20.17 -6.01
CA THR A 122 6.17 21.45 -5.31
C THR A 122 7.28 21.69 -4.28
N LYS A 123 8.04 20.65 -3.92
CA LYS A 123 9.05 20.63 -2.83
C LYS A 123 8.43 20.97 -1.48
N THR A 124 7.17 20.59 -1.31
CA THR A 124 6.42 20.84 -0.08
C THR A 124 6.65 19.68 0.87
N GLU A 125 7.39 19.93 1.95
CA GLU A 125 7.50 19.02 3.07
C GLU A 125 6.36 19.29 4.07
N THR A 126 5.76 18.24 4.61
CA THR A 126 4.72 18.33 5.64
C THR A 126 5.02 17.34 6.75
N LEU A 127 4.97 17.79 8.01
CA LEU A 127 4.99 16.88 9.17
C LEU A 127 3.58 16.29 9.31
N ILE A 128 3.42 14.99 9.05
CA ILE A 128 2.11 14.34 8.98
C ILE A 128 1.74 13.55 10.23
N TYR A 129 2.73 13.20 11.06
CA TYR A 129 2.54 12.55 12.34
C TYR A 129 3.73 12.84 13.26
N GLN A 130 3.49 12.94 14.56
CA GLN A 130 4.54 12.93 15.58
C GLN A 130 3.99 12.33 16.87
N ASN A 131 4.71 11.33 17.41
CA ASN A 131 4.46 10.83 18.75
C ASN A 131 4.70 11.96 19.77
N ALA A 132 3.80 12.13 20.73
CA ALA A 132 3.90 13.17 21.75
C ALA A 132 5.22 13.15 22.54
N ALA A 133 5.83 11.96 22.71
CA ALA A 133 7.10 11.78 23.41
C ALA A 133 8.34 12.00 22.52
N PHE A 134 8.19 12.28 21.21
CA PHE A 134 9.34 12.43 20.30
C PHE A 134 10.33 13.52 20.72
N ASP A 135 9.81 14.63 21.24
CA ASP A 135 10.60 15.78 21.73
C ASP A 135 10.50 15.91 23.26
N SER A 136 10.21 14.82 23.98
CA SER A 136 10.24 14.85 25.45
C SER A 136 11.67 14.98 25.97
N ALA A 137 11.83 15.48 27.20
CA ALA A 137 13.15 15.62 27.84
C ALA A 137 13.90 14.29 27.93
N GLU A 138 13.17 13.18 28.03
CA GLU A 138 13.73 11.82 28.06
C GLU A 138 14.25 11.38 26.68
N SER A 139 13.63 11.85 25.60
CA SER A 139 13.88 11.37 24.24
C SER A 139 14.78 12.29 23.42
N GLU A 140 14.83 13.58 23.75
CA GLU A 140 15.52 14.59 22.92
C GLU A 140 17.02 14.38 22.80
N ALA A 141 17.63 13.73 23.81
CA ALA A 141 19.06 13.39 23.83
C ALA A 141 19.40 12.20 22.92
N ALA A 142 18.42 11.38 22.52
CA ALA A 142 18.65 10.24 21.65
C ALA A 142 18.84 10.68 20.18
N LEU A 143 19.75 10.00 19.49
CA LEU A 143 20.00 10.20 18.07
C LEU A 143 18.73 9.93 17.26
N ILE A 144 18.55 10.69 16.18
CA ILE A 144 17.48 10.46 15.21
C ILE A 144 18.01 9.52 14.13
N ILE A 145 17.30 8.41 13.92
CA ILE A 145 17.49 7.52 12.78
C ILE A 145 16.34 7.75 11.81
N SER A 146 16.63 7.86 10.52
CA SER A 146 15.63 8.11 9.49
C SER A 146 15.59 6.99 8.46
N GLN A 147 14.38 6.59 8.06
CA GLN A 147 14.14 5.75 6.89
C GLN A 147 13.28 6.54 5.91
N THR A 148 13.69 6.59 4.65
CA THR A 148 12.96 7.27 3.57
C THR A 148 12.49 6.26 2.53
N VAL A 149 11.24 6.40 2.12
CA VAL A 149 10.61 5.69 1.01
C VAL A 149 10.34 6.71 -0.10
N ASP A 150 10.84 6.47 -1.29
CA ASP A 150 10.37 7.18 -2.49
C ASP A 150 9.29 6.32 -3.14
N PHE A 151 8.02 6.74 -3.12
CA PHE A 151 6.95 5.93 -3.69
C PHE A 151 7.08 5.75 -5.21
N GLY A 152 7.91 6.59 -5.84
CA GLY A 152 8.32 6.41 -7.20
C GLY A 152 9.23 5.20 -7.40
N SER A 153 9.70 4.48 -6.39
CA SER A 153 10.57 3.29 -6.55
C SER A 153 9.81 1.99 -6.79
N PHE A 154 8.47 1.98 -6.65
CA PHE A 154 7.62 0.81 -6.92
C PHE A 154 8.00 0.17 -8.27
N ILE A 155 8.26 -1.15 -8.28
CA ILE A 155 8.70 -1.95 -9.44
C ILE A 155 9.95 -1.44 -10.14
N LYS A 156 10.80 -0.66 -9.46
CA LYS A 156 12.04 -0.09 -10.01
C LYS A 156 13.30 -0.38 -9.20
N GLU A 157 13.20 -1.15 -8.11
CA GLU A 157 14.34 -1.59 -7.31
C GLU A 157 14.64 -3.09 -7.47
N GLY A 158 15.89 -3.46 -7.21
CA GLY A 158 16.37 -4.83 -7.35
C GLY A 158 16.54 -5.28 -8.81
N THR A 159 16.65 -6.59 -9.00
CA THR A 159 16.82 -7.19 -10.34
C THR A 159 15.55 -7.05 -11.19
N ASP A 160 15.64 -7.25 -12.51
CA ASP A 160 14.45 -7.31 -13.38
C ASP A 160 13.44 -8.35 -12.88
N LEU A 161 13.93 -9.46 -12.33
CA LEU A 161 13.11 -10.51 -11.74
C LEU A 161 12.40 -10.01 -10.47
N ASN A 162 13.07 -9.25 -9.59
CA ASN A 162 12.45 -8.65 -8.41
C ASN A 162 11.30 -7.74 -8.80
N ARG A 163 11.52 -6.84 -9.77
CA ARG A 163 10.52 -5.87 -10.23
C ARG A 163 9.27 -6.53 -10.80
N LYS A 164 9.45 -7.57 -11.62
CA LYS A 164 8.33 -8.35 -12.15
C LYS A 164 7.61 -9.15 -11.06
N ARG A 165 8.34 -9.76 -10.13
CA ARG A 165 7.75 -10.48 -8.98
C ARG A 165 6.98 -9.54 -8.07
N GLU A 166 7.49 -8.35 -7.81
CA GLU A 166 6.81 -7.32 -7.03
C GLU A 166 5.46 -6.98 -7.66
N LEU A 167 5.43 -6.67 -8.96
CA LEU A 167 4.17 -6.37 -9.65
C LEU A 167 3.20 -7.55 -9.57
N ALA A 168 3.67 -8.77 -9.81
CA ALA A 168 2.84 -9.97 -9.71
C ALA A 168 2.28 -10.18 -8.28
N ALA A 169 3.10 -9.94 -7.26
CA ALA A 169 2.72 -10.08 -5.85
C ALA A 169 1.71 -9.01 -5.41
N PHE A 170 1.91 -7.75 -5.83
CA PHE A 170 0.97 -6.66 -5.59
C PHE A 170 -0.38 -6.99 -6.21
N LEU A 171 -0.41 -7.31 -7.50
CA LEU A 171 -1.63 -7.65 -8.24
C LEU A 171 -2.35 -8.88 -7.66
N ALA A 172 -1.61 -9.92 -7.28
CA ALA A 172 -2.18 -11.12 -6.70
C ALA A 172 -2.86 -10.86 -5.35
N ASN A 173 -2.24 -10.05 -4.50
CA ASN A 173 -2.81 -9.68 -3.21
C ASN A 173 -4.06 -8.82 -3.38
N ILE A 174 -4.02 -7.76 -4.20
CA ILE A 174 -5.21 -6.91 -4.38
C ILE A 174 -6.36 -7.67 -5.07
N ALA A 175 -6.05 -8.60 -5.98
CA ALA A 175 -7.05 -9.46 -6.61
C ALA A 175 -7.67 -10.45 -5.61
N HIS A 176 -6.90 -10.89 -4.61
CA HIS A 176 -7.41 -11.69 -3.52
C HIS A 176 -8.37 -10.87 -2.63
N GLU A 177 -7.94 -9.70 -2.17
CA GLU A 177 -8.75 -8.86 -1.27
C GLU A 177 -10.11 -8.50 -1.87
N THR A 178 -10.18 -8.34 -3.19
CA THR A 178 -11.34 -7.77 -3.87
C THR A 178 -12.14 -8.77 -4.71
N GLY A 179 -11.68 -10.00 -4.89
CA GLY A 179 -12.30 -10.81 -5.94
C GLY A 179 -13.63 -11.46 -5.56
N GLY A 180 -14.50 -11.70 -6.55
CA GLY A 180 -15.87 -12.19 -6.38
C GLY A 180 -16.15 -13.57 -6.97
N GLY A 181 -15.11 -14.30 -7.39
CA GLY A 181 -15.25 -15.58 -8.06
C GLY A 181 -15.75 -16.68 -7.14
N THR A 182 -16.73 -17.43 -7.63
CA THR A 182 -17.30 -18.62 -6.99
C THR A 182 -17.17 -19.83 -7.94
N PRO A 183 -17.35 -21.07 -7.47
CA PRO A 183 -17.39 -22.23 -8.36
C PRO A 183 -18.47 -22.17 -9.46
N ALA A 184 -19.49 -21.31 -9.30
CA ALA A 184 -20.55 -21.10 -10.28
C ALA A 184 -20.30 -19.91 -11.23
N SER A 185 -19.24 -19.14 -10.99
CA SER A 185 -18.91 -17.97 -11.80
C SER A 185 -18.42 -18.39 -13.20
N PRO A 186 -18.78 -17.66 -14.27
CA PRO A 186 -18.22 -17.88 -15.59
C PRO A 186 -16.68 -17.89 -15.60
N GLY A 187 -16.09 -18.84 -16.34
CA GLY A 187 -14.64 -19.01 -16.41
C GLY A 187 -14.04 -19.56 -15.11
N PHE A 188 -12.75 -19.28 -14.88
CA PHE A 188 -12.03 -19.77 -13.71
C PHE A 188 -12.22 -18.81 -12.52
N PRO A 189 -12.48 -19.26 -11.28
CA PRO A 189 -12.77 -18.38 -10.14
C PRO A 189 -11.69 -17.33 -9.84
N LEU A 190 -10.41 -17.60 -10.18
CA LEU A 190 -9.33 -16.62 -9.99
C LEU A 190 -9.29 -15.50 -11.06
N ALA A 191 -10.08 -15.60 -12.14
CA ALA A 191 -10.24 -14.51 -13.11
C ALA A 191 -11.12 -13.35 -12.58
N TRP A 192 -11.68 -13.49 -11.39
CA TRP A 192 -12.61 -12.56 -10.77
C TRP A 192 -11.96 -11.66 -9.72
N GLY A 193 -10.66 -11.38 -9.85
CA GLY A 193 -10.00 -10.35 -9.05
C GLY A 193 -10.56 -8.95 -9.37
N LEU A 194 -10.41 -8.00 -8.44
CA LEU A 194 -10.86 -6.61 -8.62
C LEU A 194 -12.38 -6.49 -8.85
N TYR A 195 -13.17 -7.38 -8.25
CA TYR A 195 -14.64 -7.42 -8.45
C TYR A 195 -15.41 -6.57 -7.42
N TRP A 196 -14.88 -6.46 -6.20
CA TRP A 196 -15.44 -5.68 -5.10
C TRP A 196 -14.56 -4.44 -4.82
N ASN A 197 -15.19 -3.31 -4.53
CA ASN A 197 -14.50 -2.10 -4.09
C ASN A 197 -14.75 -1.71 -2.63
N GLU A 198 -15.58 -2.49 -1.93
CA GLU A 198 -15.93 -2.31 -0.53
C GLU A 198 -16.18 -3.67 0.11
N GLU A 199 -15.95 -3.78 1.42
CA GLU A 199 -16.19 -4.98 2.19
C GLU A 199 -17.65 -5.44 2.03
N ILE A 200 -17.83 -6.68 1.57
CA ILE A 200 -19.13 -7.22 1.17
C ILE A 200 -20.17 -7.12 2.29
N SER A 201 -19.75 -7.32 3.54
CA SER A 201 -20.62 -7.29 4.73
C SER A 201 -21.20 -5.90 5.01
N CYS A 202 -20.55 -4.85 4.51
CA CYS A 202 -20.86 -3.45 4.78
C CYS A 202 -21.65 -2.78 3.64
N ILE A 203 -21.67 -3.38 2.45
CA ILE A 203 -22.40 -2.86 1.29
C ILE A 203 -23.89 -2.73 1.61
N ASN A 204 -24.46 -1.55 1.34
CA ASN A 204 -25.86 -1.22 1.61
C ASN A 204 -26.28 -1.35 3.08
N THR A 205 -25.32 -1.21 4.02
CA THR A 205 -25.59 -1.20 5.46
C THR A 205 -25.25 0.14 6.09
N THR A 206 -25.73 0.38 7.31
CA THR A 206 -25.37 1.55 8.13
C THR A 206 -24.46 1.16 9.30
N GLY A 207 -23.86 -0.03 9.27
CA GLY A 207 -23.01 -0.53 10.34
C GLY A 207 -21.73 0.29 10.47
N ILE A 208 -21.33 0.60 11.71
CA ILE A 208 -20.07 1.26 12.00
C ILE A 208 -19.07 0.20 12.44
N HIS A 209 -18.09 -0.05 11.58
CA HIS A 209 -17.04 -1.05 11.76
C HIS A 209 -15.64 -0.41 11.70
N TYR A 210 -14.68 -1.09 12.33
CA TYR A 210 -13.24 -0.76 12.33
C TYR A 210 -12.92 0.63 12.89
N VAL A 211 -13.54 0.95 14.02
CA VAL A 211 -13.31 2.19 14.76
C VAL A 211 -12.51 1.87 16.01
N GLU A 212 -11.38 2.54 16.18
CA GLU A 212 -10.51 2.44 17.36
C GLU A 212 -10.19 3.85 17.87
N GLU A 213 -10.23 4.03 19.18
CA GLU A 213 -9.76 5.26 19.83
C GLU A 213 -8.26 5.45 19.53
N ASN A 214 -7.91 6.58 18.91
CA ASN A 214 -6.54 6.86 18.51
C ASN A 214 -6.30 8.38 18.53
N ASP A 215 -5.36 8.83 19.36
CA ASP A 215 -5.11 10.28 19.54
C ASP A 215 -4.59 10.95 18.26
N SER A 216 -3.81 10.23 17.46
CA SER A 216 -3.19 10.79 16.25
C SER A 216 -4.14 10.79 15.07
N PHE A 217 -4.97 9.76 14.96
CA PHE A 217 -5.93 9.53 13.88
C PHE A 217 -7.33 9.24 14.44
N PRO A 218 -7.94 10.22 15.15
CA PRO A 218 -9.21 10.00 15.81
C PRO A 218 -10.31 9.70 14.79
N PRO A 219 -11.17 8.71 15.06
CA PRO A 219 -12.27 8.39 14.15
C PRO A 219 -13.28 9.54 14.12
N ALA A 220 -13.77 9.88 12.94
CA ALA A 220 -14.83 10.86 12.77
C ALA A 220 -16.18 10.27 13.21
N PRO A 221 -17.02 11.03 13.95
CA PRO A 221 -18.32 10.55 14.40
C PRO A 221 -19.19 10.02 13.26
N GLY A 222 -19.76 8.84 13.43
CA GLY A 222 -20.68 8.23 12.47
C GLY A 222 -20.01 7.62 11.22
N LYS A 223 -18.68 7.64 11.12
CA LYS A 223 -17.95 7.08 9.98
C LYS A 223 -17.48 5.66 10.26
N SER A 224 -17.53 4.82 9.23
CA SER A 224 -17.01 3.45 9.26
C SER A 224 -15.77 3.32 8.38
N TYR A 225 -14.76 2.63 8.90
CA TYR A 225 -13.46 2.41 8.25
C TYR A 225 -13.28 0.95 7.85
N HIS A 226 -14.34 0.30 7.38
CA HIS A 226 -14.26 -1.05 6.81
C HIS A 226 -13.49 -1.08 5.50
N GLY A 227 -13.23 -2.29 5.01
CA GLY A 227 -12.38 -2.52 3.84
C GLY A 227 -12.87 -1.76 2.61
N ARG A 228 -12.02 -0.90 2.03
CA ARG A 228 -12.26 -0.24 0.73
C ARG A 228 -11.07 -0.31 -0.20
N GLY A 229 -11.35 -0.32 -1.50
CA GLY A 229 -10.35 -0.33 -2.55
C GLY A 229 -9.56 -1.65 -2.66
N PRO A 230 -8.46 -1.67 -3.45
CA PRO A 230 -7.75 -2.88 -3.83
C PRO A 230 -7.10 -3.62 -2.66
N ILE A 231 -6.67 -2.91 -1.62
CA ILE A 231 -6.04 -3.51 -0.44
C ILE A 231 -7.02 -3.71 0.73
N GLN A 232 -8.32 -3.45 0.51
CA GLN A 232 -9.33 -3.44 1.57
C GLN A 232 -8.88 -2.64 2.79
N LEU A 233 -8.43 -1.39 2.56
CA LEU A 233 -7.93 -0.50 3.61
C LEU A 233 -8.96 -0.42 4.73
N SER A 234 -8.54 -0.75 5.94
CA SER A 234 -9.42 -0.88 7.11
C SER A 234 -8.80 -0.17 8.32
N TRP A 235 -9.63 0.27 9.28
CA TRP A 235 -9.29 1.01 10.49
C TRP A 235 -8.98 2.49 10.31
N ASN A 236 -9.49 3.34 11.22
CA ASN A 236 -9.31 4.79 11.18
C ASN A 236 -7.84 5.22 11.12
N TYR A 237 -6.93 4.56 11.86
CA TYR A 237 -5.52 4.92 11.84
C TYR A 237 -4.86 4.71 10.47
N ASN A 238 -5.27 3.70 9.71
CA ASN A 238 -4.79 3.48 8.34
C ASN A 238 -5.36 4.52 7.37
N TYR A 239 -6.67 4.82 7.47
CA TYR A 239 -7.29 5.88 6.67
C TYR A 239 -6.64 7.24 6.94
N GLY A 240 -6.39 7.56 8.21
CA GLY A 240 -5.72 8.79 8.63
C GLY A 240 -4.29 8.91 8.13
N LEU A 241 -3.48 7.84 8.26
CA LEU A 241 -2.11 7.83 7.75
C LEU A 241 -2.07 7.97 6.21
N ILE A 242 -2.86 7.17 5.49
CA ILE A 242 -2.93 7.24 4.01
C ILE A 242 -3.43 8.61 3.56
N SER A 243 -4.46 9.16 4.21
CA SER A 243 -4.92 10.52 3.94
C SER A 243 -3.80 11.54 4.11
N ALA A 244 -3.03 11.42 5.19
CA ALA A 244 -1.96 12.36 5.47
C ALA A 244 -0.81 12.25 4.46
N ILE A 245 -0.50 11.05 3.96
CA ILE A 245 0.49 10.85 2.90
C ILE A 245 0.02 11.49 1.58
N ILE A 246 -1.25 11.31 1.20
CA ILE A 246 -1.80 11.83 -0.07
C ILE A 246 -1.98 13.35 0.00
N TYR A 247 -2.66 13.83 1.06
CA TYR A 247 -3.17 15.20 1.12
C TYR A 247 -2.37 16.11 2.06
N GLY A 248 -1.43 15.59 2.85
CA GLY A 248 -0.76 16.34 3.92
C GLY A 248 -1.62 16.56 5.16
N THR A 249 -2.83 16.03 5.18
CA THR A 249 -3.72 16.02 6.34
C THR A 249 -4.41 14.67 6.48
N LYS A 250 -4.56 14.23 7.72
CA LYS A 250 -5.32 13.02 8.06
C LYS A 250 -6.83 13.14 7.81
N ASP A 251 -7.34 14.37 7.73
CA ASP A 251 -8.77 14.64 7.89
C ASP A 251 -9.61 14.18 6.69
N LYS A 252 -9.06 14.21 5.47
CA LYS A 252 -9.84 13.92 4.25
C LYS A 252 -10.47 12.54 4.27
N LEU A 253 -9.67 11.48 4.43
CA LEU A 253 -10.23 10.12 4.47
C LEU A 253 -10.76 9.73 5.85
N LEU A 254 -10.44 10.47 6.91
CA LEU A 254 -11.11 10.29 8.20
C LEU A 254 -12.56 10.78 8.14
N GLN A 255 -12.80 11.94 7.51
CA GLN A 255 -14.12 12.56 7.40
C GLN A 255 -14.94 12.00 6.24
N GLU A 256 -14.30 11.60 5.14
CA GLU A 256 -14.97 11.10 3.93
C GLU A 256 -14.35 9.77 3.44
N PRO A 257 -14.35 8.70 4.26
CA PRO A 257 -13.77 7.42 3.87
C PRO A 257 -14.42 6.79 2.63
N GLU A 258 -15.68 7.13 2.35
CA GLU A 258 -16.44 6.72 1.16
C GLU A 258 -15.83 7.21 -0.16
N MET A 259 -14.97 8.24 -0.15
CA MET A 259 -14.27 8.72 -1.35
C MET A 259 -13.49 7.60 -2.04
N ILE A 260 -12.96 6.64 -1.27
CA ILE A 260 -12.22 5.51 -1.84
C ILE A 260 -13.12 4.71 -2.78
N VAL A 261 -14.39 4.45 -2.44
CA VAL A 261 -15.34 3.68 -3.27
C VAL A 261 -15.76 4.45 -4.53
N GLN A 262 -15.68 5.78 -4.50
CA GLN A 262 -16.12 6.65 -5.59
C GLN A 262 -15.01 6.93 -6.61
N ASP A 263 -13.75 6.89 -6.19
CA ASP A 263 -12.59 7.24 -7.02
C ASP A 263 -11.61 6.06 -7.12
N GLY A 264 -11.61 5.40 -8.28
CA GLY A 264 -10.74 4.26 -8.57
C GLY A 264 -9.25 4.60 -8.59
N LYS A 265 -8.87 5.83 -8.95
CA LYS A 265 -7.49 6.30 -8.86
C LYS A 265 -7.09 6.40 -7.39
N LEU A 266 -7.89 7.08 -6.56
CA LEU A 266 -7.65 7.16 -5.11
C LEU A 266 -7.55 5.76 -4.49
N ALA A 267 -8.39 4.83 -4.91
CA ALA A 267 -8.36 3.45 -4.44
C ALA A 267 -7.02 2.75 -4.75
N PHE A 268 -6.49 2.88 -5.97
CA PHE A 268 -5.16 2.37 -6.27
C PHE A 268 -4.06 3.07 -5.49
N MET A 269 -4.17 4.38 -5.27
CA MET A 269 -3.20 5.12 -4.44
C MET A 269 -3.14 4.53 -3.02
N THR A 270 -4.28 4.19 -2.40
CA THR A 270 -4.27 3.61 -1.04
C THR A 270 -3.55 2.26 -1.00
N ALA A 271 -3.75 1.41 -2.02
CA ALA A 271 -3.09 0.11 -2.11
C ALA A 271 -1.57 0.24 -2.33
N LEU A 272 -1.14 1.14 -3.23
CA LEU A 272 0.27 1.40 -3.50
C LEU A 272 0.97 1.95 -2.25
N LEU A 273 0.35 2.93 -1.58
CA LEU A 273 0.94 3.52 -0.38
C LEU A 273 1.02 2.50 0.76
N PHE A 274 -0.01 1.67 0.97
CA PHE A 274 0.07 0.58 1.96
C PHE A 274 1.22 -0.39 1.63
N TRP A 275 1.35 -0.79 0.37
CA TRP A 275 2.40 -1.72 -0.08
C TRP A 275 3.82 -1.21 0.18
N MET A 276 4.02 0.09 -0.04
CA MET A 276 5.33 0.75 0.05
C MET A 276 5.66 1.28 1.46
N THR A 277 4.68 1.40 2.36
CA THR A 277 4.89 2.03 3.67
C THR A 277 5.19 0.99 4.75
N PRO A 278 6.38 1.01 5.38
CA PRO A 278 6.66 0.14 6.52
C PRO A 278 5.79 0.53 7.73
N GLN A 279 5.32 -0.46 8.47
CA GLN A 279 4.54 -0.29 9.70
C GLN A 279 5.17 -1.13 10.80
N PRO A 280 6.19 -0.61 11.52
CA PRO A 280 6.92 -1.37 12.52
C PRO A 280 6.00 -2.16 13.47
N PRO A 281 6.30 -3.43 13.75
CA PRO A 281 7.52 -4.16 13.36
C PRO A 281 7.55 -4.68 11.90
N LYS A 282 6.49 -4.49 11.11
CA LYS A 282 6.42 -4.97 9.73
C LYS A 282 7.28 -4.12 8.79
N PRO A 283 8.10 -4.74 7.91
CA PRO A 283 8.69 -4.03 6.78
C PRO A 283 7.60 -3.64 5.78
N SER A 284 7.97 -2.83 4.77
CA SER A 284 7.09 -2.65 3.61
C SER A 284 7.07 -3.94 2.76
N ALA A 285 5.97 -4.19 2.05
CA ALA A 285 5.93 -5.30 1.09
C ALA A 285 6.87 -5.03 -0.10
N HIS A 286 7.07 -3.75 -0.44
CA HIS A 286 8.08 -3.31 -1.41
C HIS A 286 9.47 -3.80 -1.04
N ASP A 287 9.97 -3.50 0.16
CA ASP A 287 11.34 -3.86 0.57
C ASP A 287 11.59 -5.36 0.53
N VAL A 288 10.55 -6.14 0.88
CA VAL A 288 10.57 -7.60 0.79
C VAL A 288 10.73 -8.08 -0.65
N MET A 289 9.98 -7.51 -1.58
CA MET A 289 9.99 -7.94 -2.99
C MET A 289 11.19 -7.40 -3.77
N ALA A 290 11.63 -6.18 -3.45
CA ALA A 290 12.84 -5.56 -3.96
C ALA A 290 14.12 -6.26 -3.47
N GLY A 291 14.05 -6.96 -2.33
CA GLY A 291 15.16 -7.68 -1.72
C GLY A 291 16.03 -6.82 -0.81
N SER A 292 15.55 -5.64 -0.40
CA SER A 292 16.20 -4.74 0.56
C SER A 292 15.87 -5.09 2.02
N TRP A 293 14.80 -5.84 2.28
CA TRP A 293 14.47 -6.30 3.63
C TRP A 293 15.43 -7.40 4.10
N THR A 294 16.09 -7.12 5.22
CA THR A 294 16.89 -8.09 5.96
C THR A 294 16.14 -8.49 7.24
N PRO A 295 15.71 -9.76 7.39
CA PRO A 295 15.01 -10.17 8.61
C PRO A 295 15.94 -10.06 9.83
N SER A 296 15.37 -9.64 10.96
CA SER A 296 16.02 -9.69 12.27
C SER A 296 16.11 -11.12 12.79
N ASP A 297 16.81 -11.32 13.90
CA ASP A 297 16.82 -12.63 14.57
C ASP A 297 15.44 -13.00 15.13
N THR A 298 14.65 -12.01 15.56
CA THR A 298 13.25 -12.19 15.95
C THR A 298 12.38 -12.64 14.77
N ASP A 299 12.55 -12.04 13.60
CA ASP A 299 11.84 -12.44 12.37
C ASP A 299 12.19 -13.88 11.99
N ARG A 300 13.48 -14.22 12.01
CA ARG A 300 13.95 -15.59 11.73
C ARG A 300 13.36 -16.61 12.70
N ALA A 301 13.31 -16.29 14.00
CA ALA A 301 12.70 -17.16 15.01
C ALA A 301 11.20 -17.39 14.78
N LYS A 302 10.51 -16.44 14.14
CA LYS A 302 9.10 -16.54 13.73
C LYS A 302 8.90 -17.23 12.37
N GLY A 303 9.97 -17.70 11.72
CA GLY A 303 9.92 -18.30 10.38
C GLY A 303 9.83 -17.28 9.24
N LEU A 304 9.96 -15.98 9.53
CA LEU A 304 9.93 -14.87 8.57
C LEU A 304 11.35 -14.66 8.00
N SER A 305 11.86 -15.63 7.24
CA SER A 305 13.29 -15.67 6.85
C SER A 305 13.56 -15.56 5.36
N GLN A 306 12.67 -16.07 4.49
CA GLN A 306 12.82 -16.01 3.05
C GLN A 306 11.99 -14.85 2.48
N PRO A 307 12.61 -13.77 1.96
CA PRO A 307 11.87 -12.71 1.27
C PRO A 307 11.09 -13.27 0.07
N GLY A 308 9.88 -12.78 -0.14
CA GLY A 308 9.02 -13.19 -1.25
C GLY A 308 7.53 -13.14 -0.92
N PHE A 309 6.74 -13.77 -1.79
CA PHE A 309 5.27 -13.65 -1.77
C PHE A 309 4.65 -14.01 -0.40
N GLY A 310 5.09 -15.10 0.24
CA GLY A 310 4.55 -15.50 1.55
C GLY A 310 4.70 -14.44 2.64
N ILE A 311 5.79 -13.67 2.64
CA ILE A 311 6.01 -12.57 3.60
C ILE A 311 5.05 -11.41 3.32
N THR A 312 4.74 -11.12 2.05
CA THR A 312 3.74 -10.08 1.72
C THR A 312 2.36 -10.42 2.28
N ILE A 313 1.98 -11.71 2.31
CA ILE A 313 0.75 -12.18 2.97
C ILE A 313 0.82 -11.93 4.47
N MET A 314 1.97 -12.19 5.11
CA MET A 314 2.16 -11.94 6.54
C MET A 314 2.05 -10.45 6.89
N ILE A 315 2.54 -9.56 6.04
CA ILE A 315 2.41 -8.10 6.20
C ILE A 315 0.93 -7.70 6.17
N ILE A 316 0.21 -8.17 5.16
CA ILE A 316 -1.19 -7.80 4.89
C ILE A 316 -2.12 -8.39 5.96
N ASN A 317 -2.07 -9.69 6.22
CA ASN A 317 -3.06 -10.38 7.06
C ASN A 317 -2.50 -11.53 7.91
N GLY A 318 -1.23 -11.46 8.33
CA GLY A 318 -0.56 -12.54 9.06
C GLY A 318 -1.27 -13.01 10.34
N ASN A 319 -2.04 -12.15 11.02
CA ASN A 319 -2.80 -12.53 12.21
C ASN A 319 -3.90 -13.57 11.92
N LEU A 320 -4.48 -13.54 10.72
CA LEU A 320 -5.54 -14.47 10.30
C LEU A 320 -5.04 -15.54 9.33
N GLU A 321 -3.95 -15.25 8.64
CA GLU A 321 -3.41 -16.05 7.54
C GLU A 321 -1.99 -16.58 7.81
N GLY A 322 -1.47 -16.43 9.02
CA GLY A 322 -0.17 -16.98 9.43
C GLY A 322 -0.22 -18.47 9.72
N ASN A 323 0.90 -19.15 9.47
CA ASN A 323 1.08 -20.59 9.66
C ASN A 323 0.05 -21.46 8.90
N LEU A 324 -0.27 -21.08 7.67
CA LEU A 324 -1.24 -21.79 6.82
C LEU A 324 -0.60 -22.21 5.50
N ASP A 325 -1.00 -23.39 5.00
CA ASP A 325 -0.65 -23.86 3.67
C ASP A 325 -1.83 -23.67 2.69
N GLU A 326 -1.66 -24.17 1.47
CA GLU A 326 -2.64 -24.04 0.40
C GLU A 326 -3.88 -24.94 0.57
N SER A 327 -4.02 -25.67 1.68
CA SER A 327 -5.31 -26.28 2.04
C SER A 327 -6.31 -25.25 2.60
N ASP A 328 -5.83 -24.13 3.16
CA ASP A 328 -6.68 -23.00 3.51
C ASP A 328 -7.06 -22.24 2.24
N ARG A 329 -8.38 -22.00 2.05
CA ARG A 329 -8.89 -21.36 0.83
C ARG A 329 -8.28 -19.99 0.57
N ARG A 330 -7.91 -19.24 1.62
CA ARG A 330 -7.40 -17.87 1.49
C ARG A 330 -5.99 -17.90 0.91
N ILE A 331 -5.13 -18.74 1.50
CA ILE A 331 -3.76 -18.97 1.02
C ILE A 331 -3.77 -19.58 -0.38
N ALA A 332 -4.58 -20.62 -0.61
CA ALA A 332 -4.73 -21.25 -1.92
C ALA A 332 -5.05 -20.23 -3.02
N ARG A 333 -5.93 -19.27 -2.70
CA ARG A 333 -6.35 -18.22 -3.62
C ARG A 333 -5.24 -17.20 -3.88
N ARG A 334 -4.57 -16.68 -2.83
CA ARG A 334 -3.44 -15.74 -2.99
C ARG A 334 -2.34 -16.38 -3.85
N VAL A 335 -1.95 -17.60 -3.50
CA VAL A 335 -0.88 -18.33 -4.21
C VAL A 335 -1.29 -18.66 -5.64
N GLY A 336 -2.54 -19.08 -5.86
CA GLY A 336 -3.07 -19.35 -7.20
C GLY A 336 -3.06 -18.11 -8.10
N LEU A 337 -3.47 -16.95 -7.57
CA LEU A 337 -3.41 -15.68 -8.28
C LEU A 337 -1.98 -15.29 -8.64
N TYR A 338 -1.05 -15.39 -7.68
CA TYR A 338 0.36 -15.10 -7.91
C TYR A 338 0.95 -15.99 -8.99
N ARG A 339 0.69 -17.30 -8.96
CA ARG A 339 1.17 -18.24 -10.01
C ARG A 339 0.62 -17.89 -11.39
N ILE A 340 -0.67 -17.54 -11.50
CA ILE A 340 -1.28 -17.17 -12.78
C ILE A 340 -0.64 -15.89 -13.34
N ILE A 341 -0.53 -14.86 -12.51
CA ILE A 341 0.03 -13.57 -12.92
C ILE A 341 1.52 -13.71 -13.26
N ALA A 342 2.29 -14.41 -12.42
CA ALA A 342 3.70 -14.71 -12.68
C ALA A 342 3.89 -15.47 -13.99
N ALA A 343 3.08 -16.51 -14.25
CA ALA A 343 3.14 -17.26 -15.50
C ALA A 343 2.85 -16.38 -16.72
N ARG A 344 1.86 -15.49 -16.66
CA ARG A 344 1.58 -14.52 -17.73
C ARG A 344 2.74 -13.56 -17.99
N MET A 345 3.45 -13.17 -16.93
CA MET A 345 4.64 -12.33 -17.02
C MET A 345 5.92 -13.09 -17.40
N GLY A 346 5.84 -14.40 -17.63
CA GLY A 346 6.98 -15.26 -17.97
C GLY A 346 7.95 -15.47 -16.80
N ILE A 347 7.46 -15.44 -15.56
CA ILE A 347 8.25 -15.56 -14.33
C ILE A 347 8.09 -16.97 -13.75
N SER A 348 9.20 -17.60 -13.36
CA SER A 348 9.16 -18.84 -12.57
C SER A 348 8.96 -18.55 -11.08
N THR A 349 8.07 -19.30 -10.45
CA THR A 349 7.86 -19.31 -8.99
C THR A 349 8.59 -20.46 -8.28
N GLU A 350 9.47 -21.18 -8.98
CA GLU A 350 10.20 -22.31 -8.43
C GLU A 350 11.16 -21.84 -7.31
N GLY A 351 11.20 -22.60 -6.21
CA GLY A 351 12.04 -22.31 -5.04
C GLY A 351 11.54 -21.16 -4.15
N GLU A 352 10.45 -20.47 -4.50
CA GLU A 352 9.84 -19.44 -3.65
C GLU A 352 8.97 -20.05 -2.55
N LYS A 353 9.03 -19.47 -1.35
CA LYS A 353 8.06 -19.72 -0.29
C LYS A 353 6.81 -18.87 -0.52
N LEU A 354 5.81 -19.47 -1.17
CA LEU A 354 4.58 -18.77 -1.58
C LEU A 354 3.50 -18.72 -0.49
N ASN A 355 3.45 -19.71 0.38
CA ASN A 355 2.50 -19.78 1.50
C ASN A 355 3.15 -19.37 2.83
N THR A 356 2.33 -19.27 3.87
CA THR A 356 2.73 -18.80 5.20
C THR A 356 2.99 -19.94 6.19
N ALA A 357 2.97 -21.20 5.74
CA ALA A 357 3.16 -22.35 6.62
C ALA A 357 4.52 -22.27 7.34
N GLY A 358 4.52 -22.35 8.67
CA GLY A 358 5.70 -22.16 9.52
C GLY A 358 6.04 -20.70 9.86
N MET A 359 5.23 -19.73 9.43
CA MET A 359 5.40 -18.31 9.75
C MET A 359 4.44 -17.88 10.86
N SER A 360 4.94 -17.19 11.89
CA SER A 360 4.12 -16.51 12.90
C SER A 360 4.04 -15.00 12.62
N PRO A 361 2.96 -14.30 13.05
CA PRO A 361 2.82 -12.86 12.84
C PRO A 361 4.02 -12.03 13.32
N PHE A 362 4.29 -10.93 12.61
CA PHE A 362 5.34 -9.94 12.91
C PHE A 362 5.34 -9.43 14.34
#